data_AF-M4FBL3-F1
#
_entry.id   AF-M4FBL3-F1
#
_cell.length_a   1.000
_cell.length_b   1.000
_cell.length_c   1.000
_cell.angle_alpha   90.00
_cell.angle_beta   90.00
_cell.angle_gamma   90.00
#
_symmetry.space_group_name_H-M   'P 1'
#
loop_
_entity.id
_entity.type
_entity.pdbx_description
1 polymer ?
#
loop_
_entity_poly.entity_id
_entity_poly.type
_entity_poly.pdbx_seq_one_letter_code
_entity_poly.pdbx_strand_id
1 'polypeptide(L)' 'MKSKVNLVFVKIVEEKEQMVSTKMYNLTIAAKDGGGTTKKYEAILVERAWDNYMTLESFKAL' A
#
# COMPACT_ATOMS: atom_id res chain seq x y z
N MET A 1 6.47 8.07 -13.36
CA MET A 1 6.81 6.73 -13.89
C MET A 1 5.71 5.77 -13.46
N LYS A 2 4.88 5.25 -14.38
CA LYS A 2 3.85 4.23 -14.05
C LYS A 2 4.53 2.86 -14.03
N SER A 3 4.26 2.03 -13.02
CA SER A 3 4.77 0.65 -13.02
C SER A 3 4.14 -0.13 -14.18
N LYS A 4 4.91 -1.02 -14.82
CA LYS A 4 4.42 -1.85 -15.95
C LYS A 4 3.54 -3.03 -15.49
N VAL A 5 3.13 -3.06 -14.22
CA VAL A 5 2.48 -4.21 -13.60
C VAL A 5 1.02 -3.88 -13.34
N ASN A 6 0.12 -4.60 -14.01
CA ASN A 6 -1.32 -4.50 -13.78
C ASN A 6 -1.69 -5.26 -12.51
N LEU A 7 -1.61 -4.59 -11.36
CA LEU A 7 -2.08 -5.11 -10.09
C LEU A 7 -3.53 -4.70 -9.85
N VAL A 8 -4.38 -5.66 -9.50
CA VAL A 8 -5.77 -5.41 -9.09
C VAL A 8 -5.89 -5.68 -7.60
N PHE A 9 -6.24 -4.64 -6.84
CA PHE A 9 -6.46 -4.76 -5.40
C PHE A 9 -7.57 -5.78 -5.09
N VAL A 10 -7.35 -6.60 -4.06
CA VAL A 10 -8.34 -7.57 -3.58
C VAL A 10 -8.85 -7.18 -2.19
N LYS A 11 -7.94 -7.08 -1.21
CA LYS A 11 -8.28 -6.73 0.18
C LYS A 11 -7.05 -6.30 0.97
N ILE A 12 -7.29 -5.61 2.08
CA ILE A 12 -6.31 -5.48 3.16
C ILE A 12 -6.28 -6.81 3.92
N VAL A 13 -5.09 -7.30 4.19
CA VAL A 13 -4.84 -8.53 4.97
C VAL A 13 -4.47 -8.18 6.39
N GLU A 14 -3.59 -7.19 6.56
CA GLU A 14 -3.17 -6.66 7.86
C GLU A 14 -2.97 -5.16 7.75
N GLU A 15 -3.23 -4.46 8.84
CA GLU A 15 -3.05 -3.03 8.96
C GLU A 15 -2.41 -2.71 10.31
N LYS A 16 -1.39 -1.86 10.27
CA LYS A 16 -0.77 -1.26 11.45
C LYS A 16 -0.67 0.24 11.23
N GLU A 17 -1.43 0.99 12.03
CA GLU A 17 -1.35 2.46 12.07
C GLU A 17 -0.37 2.89 13.16
N GLN A 18 0.50 3.84 12.83
CA GLN A 18 1.33 4.54 13.81
C GLN A 18 0.82 5.98 13.95
N MET A 19 0.35 6.33 15.15
CA MET A 19 -0.03 7.70 15.50
C MET A 19 1.23 8.53 15.75
N VAL A 20 1.68 9.26 14.74
CA VAL A 20 2.67 10.33 14.84
C VAL A 20 2.01 11.64 14.42
N SER A 21 2.71 12.78 14.51
CA SER A 21 2.22 14.05 13.95
C SER A 21 1.80 13.89 12.49
N THR A 22 2.47 13.02 11.73
CA THR A 22 2.05 12.48 10.43
C THR A 22 1.55 11.05 10.62
N LYS A 23 0.47 10.65 9.96
CA LYS A 23 0.00 9.27 10.05
C LYS A 23 0.80 8.36 9.13
N MET A 24 1.27 7.24 9.65
CA MET A 24 1.94 6.21 8.85
C MET A 24 1.13 4.91 8.92
N TYR A 25 0.80 4.37 7.75
CA TYR A 25 0.08 3.11 7.59
C TYR A 25 1.04 2.07 7.03
N ASN A 26 1.27 1.01 7.80
CA ASN A 26 1.94 -0.19 7.30
C ASN A 26 0.87 -1.24 6.99
N LEU A 27 0.62 -1.44 5.70
CA LEU A 27 -0.44 -2.32 5.21
C LEU A 27 0.17 -3.56 4.57
N THR A 28 -0.36 -4.73 4.91
CA THR A 28 -0.25 -5.89 4.04
C THR A 28 -1.51 -5.99 3.20
N ILE A 29 -1.39 -5.92 1.88
CA ILE A 29 -2.52 -6.05 0.96
C ILE A 29 -2.40 -7.32 0.12
N ALA A 30 -3.53 -7.87 -0.30
CA ALA A 30 -3.60 -8.87 -1.34
C ALA A 30 -3.96 -8.18 -2.68
N ALA A 31 -3.21 -8.49 -3.74
CA ALA A 31 -3.49 -8.03 -5.08
C ALA A 31 -3.30 -9.15 -6.10
N LYS A 32 -4.12 -9.15 -7.16
CA LYS A 32 -3.95 -10.03 -8.31
C LYS A 32 -2.97 -9.42 -9.29
N ASP A 33 -2.00 -10.19 -9.74
CA ASP A 33 -1.13 -9.80 -10.86
C ASP A 33 -1.82 -10.02 -12.21
N GLY A 34 -1.17 -9.58 -13.29
CA GLY A 34 -1.68 -9.73 -14.65
C GLY A 34 -1.89 -11.18 -15.09
N GLY A 35 -1.35 -12.16 -14.37
CA GLY A 35 -1.58 -13.60 -14.58
C GLY A 35 -2.73 -14.16 -13.76
N GLY A 36 -3.47 -13.32 -13.01
CA GLY A 36 -4.60 -13.74 -12.18
C GLY A 36 -4.21 -14.34 -10.83
N THR A 37 -2.91 -14.42 -10.51
CA THR A 37 -2.45 -14.98 -9.23
C THR A 37 -2.54 -13.92 -8.15
N THR A 38 -3.11 -14.28 -7.00
CA THR A 38 -3.17 -13.37 -5.84
C THR A 38 -1.87 -13.50 -5.04
N LYS A 39 -1.19 -12.36 -4.83
CA LYS A 39 0.02 -12.24 -4.03
C LYS A 39 -0.19 -11.22 -2.92
N LYS A 40 0.62 -11.31 -1.87
CA LYS A 40 0.65 -10.31 -0.79
C LYS A 40 1.74 -9.28 -1.07
N TYR A 41 1.48 -8.05 -0.64
CA TYR A 41 2.39 -6.93 -0.77
C TYR A 41 2.40 -6.14 0.53
N GLU A 42 3.58 -5.66 0.92
CA GLU A 42 3.74 -4.65 1.94
C GLU A 42 3.67 -3.27 1.28
N ALA A 43 2.84 -2.39 1.84
CA ALA A 43 2.69 -1.01 1.42
C ALA A 43 2.84 -0.08 2.62
N ILE A 44 3.75 0.89 2.53
CA ILE A 44 3.92 1.94 3.53
C ILE A 44 3.35 3.23 2.95
N LEU A 45 2.26 3.71 3.54
CA LEU A 45 1.64 4.98 3.18
C LEU A 45 1.92 6.02 4.27
N VAL A 46 2.18 7.24 3.85
CA VAL A 46 2.36 8.39 4.73
C VAL A 46 1.31 9.44 4.37
N GLU A 47 0.52 9.84 5.36
CA GLU A 47 -0.55 10.82 5.22
C GLU A 47 -0.28 12.05 6.10
N ARG A 48 -0.26 13.23 5.46
CA ARG A 48 -0.26 14.54 6.11
C ARG A 48 -1.62 15.19 5.85
N ALA A 49 -2.58 14.93 6.73
CA ALA A 49 -3.97 15.36 6.55
C ALA A 49 -4.13 16.89 6.42
N TRP A 50 -3.30 17.68 7.10
CA TRP A 50 -3.32 19.16 7.02
C TRP A 50 -2.87 19.72 5.68
N ASP A 51 -2.23 18.91 4.84
CA ASP A 51 -1.71 19.29 3.51
C ASP A 51 -2.44 18.53 2.38
N ASN A 52 -3.53 17.81 2.72
CA ASN A 52 -4.22 16.88 1.82
C ASN A 52 -3.25 15.95 1.05
N TYR A 53 -2.18 15.54 1.73
CA TYR A 53 -1.06 14.86 1.10
C TYR A 53 -1.03 13.40 1.54
N MET A 54 -0.97 12.51 0.56
CA MET A 54 -0.75 11.08 0.77
C MET A 54 0.26 10.56 -0.25
N THR A 55 1.22 9.78 0.23
CA THR A 55 2.28 9.20 -0.59
C THR A 55 2.51 7.75 -0.24
N LEU A 56 2.91 6.97 -1.24
CA LEU A 56 3.33 5.58 -1.10
C LEU A 56 4.87 5.57 -1.01
N GLU A 57 5.39 5.47 0.20
CA GLU A 57 6.84 5.47 0.46
C GLU A 57 7.49 4.15 0.07
N SER A 58 6.79 3.03 0.24
CA SER A 58 7.28 1.70 -0.11
C SER A 58 6.16 0.81 -0.62
N PHE A 59 6.49 0.00 -1.63
CA PHE A 59 5.60 -1.05 -2.13
C PHE A 59 6.43 -2.25 -2.58
N LYS A 60 6.29 -3.38 -1.88
CA LYS A 60 7.12 -4.58 -2.08
C LYS A 60 6.25 -5.84 -2.05
N ALA A 61 6.56 -6.82 -2.89
CA ALA A 61 5.98 -8.15 -2.76
C ALA A 61 6.54 -8.82 -1.49
N LEU A 62 5.67 -9.53 -0.77
CA LEU A 62 6.05 -10.40 0.36
C LEU A 62 6.44 -11.80 -0.12
#